data_AF-A0A355SYF9-F1
#
_entry.id   AF-A0A355SYF9-F1
#
_cell.length_a   1.000
_cell.length_b   1.000
_cell.length_c   1.000
_cell.angle_alpha   90.00
_cell.angle_beta   90.00
_cell.angle_gamma   90.00
#
_symmetry.space_group_name_H-M   'P 1'
#
loop_
_entity.id
_entity.type
_entity.pdbx_description
1 polymer ?
#
loop_
_entity_poly.entity_id
_entity_poly.type
_entity_poly.pdbx_seq_one_letter_code
_entity_poly.pdbx_strand_id
1 'polypeptide(L)' 'MADLSSAEPLPPGSTIGILGGGQLGRMLALAAAELGLRVHIYAPEETSPAAEVTGNAT' A
#
# COMPACT_ATOMS: atom_id res chain seq x y z
N MET A 1 -20.28 -17.53 -4.84
CA MET A 1 -19.34 -17.50 -3.69
C MET A 1 -17.95 -17.57 -4.30
N ALA A 2 -17.17 -16.49 -4.27
CA ALA A 2 -15.81 -16.52 -4.81
C ALA A 2 -14.97 -17.50 -3.97
N ASP A 3 -14.30 -18.41 -4.65
CA ASP A 3 -13.37 -19.35 -4.03
C ASP A 3 -12.19 -18.57 -3.44
N LEU A 4 -12.07 -18.56 -2.10
CA LEU A 4 -11.00 -17.91 -1.36
C LEU A 4 -9.76 -18.80 -1.21
N SER A 5 -9.74 -19.99 -1.83
CA SER A 5 -8.77 -21.04 -1.53
C SER A 5 -7.41 -20.94 -2.24
N SER A 6 -7.13 -19.89 -3.00
CA SER A 6 -5.78 -19.69 -3.59
C SER A 6 -5.48 -18.22 -3.84
N ALA A 7 -5.26 -17.45 -2.77
CA ALA A 7 -4.55 -16.19 -2.89
C ALA A 7 -3.05 -16.52 -3.06
N GLU A 8 -2.63 -16.71 -4.32
CA GLU A 8 -1.20 -16.77 -4.62
C GLU A 8 -0.52 -15.47 -4.14
N PRO A 9 0.67 -15.55 -3.54
CA PRO A 9 1.41 -14.36 -3.15
C PRO A 9 1.60 -13.43 -4.34
N LEU A 10 1.37 -12.14 -4.14
CA LEU A 10 1.61 -11.14 -5.17
C LEU A 10 3.11 -11.13 -5.54
N PRO A 11 3.47 -11.19 -6.84
CA PRO A 11 4.86 -11.11 -7.23
C PRO A 11 5.45 -9.71 -6.90
N PRO A 12 6.76 -9.60 -6.67
CA PRO A 12 7.44 -8.32 -6.55
C PRO A 12 7.09 -7.38 -7.72
N GLY A 13 6.98 -6.09 -7.44
CA GLY A 13 6.51 -5.08 -8.38
C GLY A 13 4.98 -4.97 -8.47
N SER A 14 4.20 -5.84 -7.83
CA SER A 14 2.76 -5.65 -7.68
C SER A 14 2.44 -4.38 -6.87
N THR A 15 1.24 -3.82 -7.03
CA THR A 15 0.81 -2.59 -6.32
C THR A 15 -0.26 -2.91 -5.30
N ILE A 16 -0.09 -2.42 -4.07
CA ILE A 16 -1.09 -2.44 -3.00
C ILE A 16 -1.70 -1.04 -2.88
N GLY A 17 -3.03 -0.97 -2.91
CA GLY A 17 -3.77 0.24 -2.57
C GLY A 17 -4.07 0.30 -1.08
N ILE A 18 -3.78 1.43 -0.42
CA ILE A 18 -4.09 1.66 1.00
C ILE A 18 -5.05 2.83 1.11
N LEU A 19 -6.21 2.59 1.71
CA LEU A 19 -7.18 3.63 2.07
C LEU A 19 -6.83 4.18 3.46
N GLY A 20 -6.36 5.42 3.51
CA GLY A 20 -6.01 6.11 4.75
C GLY A 20 -4.51 6.45 4.84
N GLY A 21 -4.22 7.74 5.06
CA GLY A 21 -2.88 8.29 4.98
C GLY A 21 -2.10 8.36 6.29
N GLY A 22 -2.60 7.80 7.38
CA GLY A 22 -2.02 7.92 8.73
C GLY A 22 -0.76 7.09 8.99
N GLN A 23 -0.34 7.03 10.26
CA GLN A 23 0.89 6.34 10.67
C GLN A 23 0.89 4.83 10.38
N LEU A 24 -0.27 4.18 10.47
CA LEU A 24 -0.40 2.76 10.10
C LEU A 24 -0.19 2.54 8.59
N GLY A 25 -0.73 3.44 7.75
CA GLY A 25 -0.49 3.41 6.30
C GLY A 25 1.00 3.57 5.98
N ARG A 26 1.68 4.47 6.69
CA ARG A 26 3.14 4.67 6.58
C ARG A 26 3.91 3.40 6.94
N MET A 27 3.57 2.76 8.07
CA MET A 27 4.22 1.52 8.50
C MET A 27 4.01 0.39 7.49
N LEU A 28 2.79 0.25 6.97
CA LEU A 28 2.48 -0.76 5.96
C LEU A 28 3.21 -0.49 4.64
N ALA A 29 3.29 0.77 4.23
CA ALA A 29 3.97 1.16 3.00
C ALA A 29 5.48 0.84 3.03
N LEU A 30 6.13 1.08 4.18
CA LEU A 30 7.54 0.73 4.38
C LEU A 30 7.76 -0.78 4.34
N ALA A 31 6.91 -1.56 5.02
CA ALA A 31 6.99 -3.02 4.97
C ALA A 31 6.76 -3.58 3.55
N ALA A 32 5.82 -3.00 2.79
CA ALA A 32 5.57 -3.36 1.40
C ALA A 32 6.80 -3.10 0.51
N ALA A 33 7.51 -1.99 0.74
CA ALA A 33 8.73 -1.66 0.00
C ALA A 33 9.85 -2.69 0.24
N GLU A 34 10.01 -3.19 1.48
CA GLU A 34 10.97 -4.26 1.81
C GLU A 34 10.66 -5.57 1.07
N LEU A 35 9.38 -5.83 0.76
CA LEU A 35 8.93 -6.98 -0.02
C LEU A 35 8.99 -6.73 -1.54
N GLY A 36 9.48 -5.57 -1.99
CA GLY A 36 9.55 -5.19 -3.39
C GLY A 36 8.20 -4.81 -4.00
N LEU A 37 7.21 -4.49 -3.18
CA LEU A 37 5.86 -4.08 -3.63
C LEU A 37 5.78 -2.56 -3.77
N ARG A 38 4.93 -2.11 -4.70
CA ARG A 38 4.58 -0.70 -4.88
C ARG A 38 3.34 -0.37 -4.05
N VAL A 39 3.20 0.89 -3.64
CA VAL A 39 2.09 1.33 -2.80
C VAL A 39 1.46 2.58 -3.40
N HIS A 40 0.13 2.60 -3.42
CA HIS A 40 -0.68 3.78 -3.70
C HIS A 40 -1.52 4.12 -2.49
N ILE A 41 -1.36 5.33 -1.96
CA ILE A 41 -2.19 5.85 -0.87
C ILE A 41 -3.37 6.62 -1.44
N TYR A 42 -4.57 6.32 -0.95
CA TYR A 42 -5.71 7.22 -1.10
C TYR A 42 -6.03 7.88 0.24
N ALA A 43 -5.91 9.21 0.30
CA ALA A 43 -6.18 9.98 1.50
C ALA A 43 -6.66 11.40 1.15
N PRO A 44 -7.62 11.98 1.90
CA PRO A 44 -8.09 13.33 1.63
C PRO A 44 -7.04 14.40 1.91
N GLU A 45 -6.05 14.12 2.76
CA GLU A 45 -4.94 15.02 3.05
C GLU A 45 -3.74 14.74 2.13
N GLU A 46 -3.34 15.74 1.35
CA GLU A 46 -2.21 15.66 0.41
C GLU A 46 -0.86 15.42 1.11
N THR A 47 -0.71 15.87 2.36
CA THR A 47 0.51 15.73 3.18
C THR A 47 0.34 14.72 4.31
N SER A 48 -0.14 13.53 3.98
CA SER A 48 -0.33 12.47 4.98
C SER A 48 1.00 11.76 5.30
N PRO A 49 1.20 11.23 6.53
CA PRO A 49 2.40 10.46 6.88
C PRO A 49 2.71 9.30 5.93
N ALA A 50 1.68 8.63 5.41
CA ALA A 50 1.85 7.55 4.43
C ALA A 50 2.26 8.08 3.05
N ALA A 51 1.75 9.24 2.62
CA ALA A 51 2.11 9.81 1.31
C ALA A 51 3.61 10.13 1.21
N GLU A 52 4.24 10.56 2.31
CA GLU A 52 5.68 10.88 2.38
C GLU A 52 6.61 9.71 2.01
N VAL A 53 6.14 8.47 2.15
CA VAL A 53 6.95 7.25 1.94
C VAL A 53 6.50 6.45 0.72
N THR A 54 5.60 6.99 -0.10
CA THR A 54 5.05 6.29 -1.28
C THR A 54 5.29 7.07 -2.55
N GLY A 55 5.44 6.36 -3.67
CA GLY A 55 5.65 6.97 -4.98
C GLY A 55 4.38 7.50 -5.65
N ASN A 56 3.20 7.16 -5.12
CA ASN A 56 1.91 7.61 -5.65
C ASN A 56 0.91 7.79 -4.51
N ALA A 57 0.32 8.98 -4.41
CA ALA A 57 -0.75 9.32 -3.48
C ALA A 57 -1.80 10.16 -4.23
N THR A 58 -3.08 9.96 -3.92
CA THR A 58 -4.21 10.70 -4.53
C THR A 58 -5.29 10.97 -3.51
#